data_AF-A0A7C5UYB0-F1
#
_entry.id   AF-A0A7C5UYB0-F1
#
_cell.length_a   1.000
_cell.length_b   1.000
_cell.length_c   1.000
_cell.angle_alpha   90.00
_cell.angle_beta   90.00
_cell.angle_gamma   90.00
#
_symmetry.space_group_name_H-M   'P 1'
#
loop_
_entity.id
_entity.type
_entity.pdbx_description
1 polymer ?
#
loop_
_entity_poly.entity_id
_entity_poly.type
_entity_poly.pdbx_seq_one_letter_code
_entity_poly.pdbx_strand_id
1 'polypeptide(L)'
;MAWLDSLDLSKLSDEDRFRILEYAVSKFGRARVQELLGVSKVTVWRLLSRQVRVDDDKLRALLSFITQREFEDLVSARDRLRALGVLRDDGTVDYGLDAEGMRKPVSSETSS
;
A
#
# COMPACT_ATOMS: atom_id res chain seq x y z
N MET A 1 3.42 10.77 -8.69
CA MET A 1 3.00 10.67 -7.28
C MET A 1 1.52 10.35 -7.09
N ALA A 2 0.68 10.45 -8.14
CA ALA A 2 -0.78 10.23 -8.07
C ALA A 2 -1.24 8.90 -7.43
N TRP A 3 -0.44 7.82 -7.52
CA TRP A 3 -0.81 6.50 -6.96
C TRP A 3 -0.69 6.44 -5.43
N LEU A 4 0.18 7.24 -4.80
CA LEU A 4 0.32 7.25 -3.34
C LEU A 4 -0.88 7.93 -2.69
N ASP A 5 -1.44 8.94 -3.36
CA ASP A 5 -2.61 9.68 -2.88
C ASP A 5 -3.90 8.87 -3.00
N SER A 6 -3.95 7.84 -3.85
CA SER A 6 -5.08 6.92 -3.96
C SER A 6 -5.06 5.78 -2.93
N LEU A 7 -4.03 5.68 -2.08
CA LEU A 7 -3.91 4.62 -1.09
C LEU A 7 -4.35 5.08 0.30
N ASP A 8 -5.28 4.33 0.89
CA ASP A 8 -5.52 4.37 2.33
C ASP A 8 -4.44 3.54 3.06
N LEU A 9 -3.39 4.22 3.50
CA LEU A 9 -2.26 3.59 4.19
C LEU A 9 -2.67 2.90 5.50
N SER A 10 -3.75 3.34 6.13
CA SER A 10 -4.24 2.75 7.39
C SER A 10 -4.66 1.29 7.22
N LYS A 11 -4.99 0.88 5.98
CA LYS A 11 -5.40 -0.48 5.61
C LYS A 11 -4.25 -1.45 5.36
N LEU A 12 -3.02 -0.96 5.29
CA LEU A 12 -1.83 -1.81 5.15
C LEU A 12 -1.47 -2.45 6.50
N SER A 13 -1.36 -3.78 6.49
CA SER A 13 -0.95 -4.54 7.68
C SER A 13 0.46 -4.18 8.13
N ASP A 14 0.75 -4.41 9.41
CA ASP A 14 2.09 -4.20 9.96
C ASP A 14 3.14 -5.07 9.27
N GLU A 15 2.77 -6.27 8.85
CA GLU A 15 3.66 -7.15 8.09
C GLU A 15 4.07 -6.51 6.76
N ASP A 16 3.12 -6.02 5.98
CA ASP A 16 3.42 -5.38 4.69
C ASP A 16 4.19 -4.05 4.88
N ARG A 17 3.90 -3.31 5.95
CA ARG A 17 4.67 -2.12 6.34
C ARG A 17 6.13 -2.44 6.64
N PHE A 18 6.39 -3.52 7.38
CA PHE A 18 7.76 -3.96 7.67
C PHE A 18 8.47 -4.50 6.42
N ARG A 19 7.78 -5.21 5.51
CA ARG A 19 8.34 -5.62 4.22
C ARG A 19 8.81 -4.42 3.39
N ILE A 20 8.02 -3.34 3.36
CA ILE A 20 8.39 -2.10 2.66
C ILE A 20 9.64 -1.46 3.29
N LEU A 21 9.71 -1.40 4.63
CA LEU A 21 10.90 -0.91 5.33
C LEU A 21 12.14 -1.76 5.02
N GLU A 22 12.02 -3.08 5.13
CA GLU A 22 13.11 -4.04 4.89
C GLU A 22 13.62 -3.92 3.44
N TYR A 23 12.70 -3.82 2.47
CA TYR A 23 13.03 -3.59 1.07
C TYR A 23 13.76 -2.25 0.86
N ALA A 24 13.24 -1.15 1.42
CA ALA A 24 13.88 0.16 1.30
C ALA A 24 15.29 0.16 1.89
N VAL A 25 15.50 -0.48 3.04
CA VAL A 25 16.83 -0.61 3.65
C VAL A 25 17.75 -1.49 2.81
N SER A 26 17.24 -2.59 2.24
CA SER A 26 18.01 -3.47 1.35
C SER A 26 18.46 -2.75 0.08
N LYS A 27 17.57 -1.97 -0.53
CA LYS A 27 17.83 -1.28 -1.81
C LYS A 27 18.64 0.00 -1.68
N PHE A 28 18.33 0.84 -0.69
CA PHE A 28 18.92 2.19 -0.57
C PHE A 28 19.94 2.30 0.57
N GLY A 29 20.03 1.27 1.42
CA GLY A 29 20.90 1.27 2.58
C GLY A 29 20.30 1.97 3.80
N ARG A 30 20.76 1.54 4.97
CA ARG A 30 20.24 2.01 6.27
C ARG A 30 20.44 3.51 6.51
N ALA A 31 21.58 4.07 6.08
CA ALA A 31 21.88 5.49 6.26
C ALA A 31 20.89 6.37 5.48
N ARG A 32 20.57 5.99 4.24
CA ARG A 32 19.64 6.74 3.41
C ARG A 32 18.22 6.69 3.95
N VAL A 33 17.79 5.53 4.44
CA VAL A 33 16.48 5.39 5.10
C VAL A 33 16.42 6.18 6.40
N GLN A 34 17.52 6.26 7.16
CA GLN A 34 17.59 7.09 8.36
C GLN A 34 17.37 8.58 8.03
N GLU A 35 18.07 9.10 7.02
CA GLU A 35 17.92 10.48 6.54
C GLU A 35 16.49 10.75 6.08
N LEU A 36 15.94 9.86 5.25
CA LEU A 36 14.57 9.96 4.72
C LEU A 36 13.53 10.06 5.83
N LEU A 37 13.63 9.19 6.83
CA LEU A 37 12.68 9.14 7.94
C LEU A 37 12.91 10.28 8.95
N GLY A 38 14.04 10.99 8.89
CA GLY A 38 14.39 12.04 9.85
C GLY A 38 14.51 11.52 11.29
N VAL A 39 14.92 10.26 11.48
CA VAL A 39 14.97 9.61 12.79
C VAL A 39 16.40 9.24 13.22
N SER A 40 16.57 8.94 14.51
CA SER A 40 17.85 8.48 15.04
C SER A 40 18.21 7.06 14.55
N LYS A 41 19.51 6.72 14.58
CA LYS A 41 20.00 5.35 14.32
C LYS A 41 19.36 4.30 15.23
N VAL A 42 19.06 4.67 16.48
CA VAL A 42 18.37 3.82 17.47
C VAL A 42 16.92 3.58 17.04
N THR A 43 16.23 4.61 16.55
CA THR A 43 14.86 4.47 16.03
C THR A 43 14.83 3.55 14.81
N VAL A 44 15.79 3.67 13.88
CA VAL A 44 15.90 2.73 12.74
C VAL A 44 16.13 1.30 13.21
N TRP A 45 16.95 1.09 14.26
CA TRP A 45 17.12 -0.24 14.84
C TRP A 45 15.81 -0.76 15.43
N ARG A 46 15.09 0.05 16.22
CA ARG A 46 13.79 -0.33 16.79
C ARG A 46 12.77 -0.70 15.72
N LEU A 47 12.75 0.02 14.59
CA LEU A 47 11.89 -0.30 13.45
C LEU A 47 12.27 -1.64 12.81
N LEU A 48 13.56 -1.84 12.49
CA LEU A 48 14.05 -3.09 11.89
C LEU A 48 13.92 -4.31 12.82
N SER A 49 14.02 -4.09 14.14
CA SER A 49 13.77 -5.10 15.16
C SER A 49 12.30 -5.21 15.56
N ARG A 50 11.40 -4.53 14.83
CA ARG A 50 9.94 -4.54 15.02
C ARG A 50 9.47 -4.18 16.45
N GLN A 51 10.29 -3.43 17.20
CA GLN A 51 9.95 -2.91 18.54
C GLN A 51 9.02 -1.70 18.48
N VAL A 52 9.00 -1.01 17.35
CA VAL A 52 8.07 0.08 17.08
C VAL A 52 7.47 -0.10 15.70
N ARG A 53 6.19 0.26 15.56
CA ARG A 53 5.46 0.20 14.30
C ARG A 53 6.02 1.21 13.29
N VAL A 54 5.95 0.87 12.01
CA VAL A 54 6.06 1.85 10.92
C VAL A 54 4.70 2.55 10.80
N ASP A 55 4.56 3.74 11.38
CA ASP A 55 3.34 4.54 11.26
C ASP A 55 3.15 5.11 9.84
N ASP A 56 2.01 5.74 9.61
CA ASP A 56 1.57 6.19 8.28
C ASP A 56 2.52 7.25 7.70
N ASP A 57 3.06 8.13 8.55
CA ASP A 57 4.04 9.14 8.13
C ASP A 57 5.34 8.49 7.66
N LYS A 58 5.86 7.52 8.42
CA LYS A 58 7.05 6.76 8.03
C LYS A 58 6.79 5.94 6.77
N LEU A 59 5.61 5.32 6.68
CA LEU A 59 5.23 4.54 5.51
C LEU A 59 5.15 5.43 4.27
N ARG A 60 4.51 6.60 4.36
CA ARG A 60 4.41 7.56 3.27
C ARG A 60 5.79 8.04 2.82
N ALA A 61 6.70 8.31 3.76
CA ALA A 61 8.08 8.65 3.44
C ALA A 61 8.80 7.51 2.70
N LEU A 62 8.69 6.27 3.17
CA LEU A 62 9.28 5.10 2.49
C LEU A 62 8.72 4.92 1.08
N LEU A 63 7.41 5.06 0.92
CA LEU A 63 6.73 4.91 -0.37
C LEU A 63 7.15 5.98 -1.39
N SER A 64 7.61 7.15 -0.93
CA SER A 64 8.14 8.20 -1.82
C SER A 64 9.42 7.81 -2.57
N PHE A 65 10.14 6.78 -2.10
CA PHE A 65 11.39 6.29 -2.70
C PHE A 65 11.22 5.02 -3.54
N ILE A 66 10.04 4.41 -3.58
CA ILE A 66 9.79 3.22 -4.39
C ILE A 66 8.75 3.51 -5.47
N THR A 67 8.77 2.69 -6.51
CA THR A 67 7.79 2.76 -7.58
C THR A 67 6.51 2.04 -7.18
N GLN A 68 5.40 2.36 -7.86
CA GLN A 68 4.13 1.64 -7.69
C GLN A 68 4.30 0.14 -7.93
N ARG A 69 5.07 -0.25 -8.95
CA ARG A 69 5.34 -1.66 -9.26
C ARG A 69 6.05 -2.38 -8.11
N GLU A 70 7.05 -1.72 -7.51
CA GLU A 70 7.77 -2.28 -6.36
C GLU A 70 6.85 -2.43 -5.14
N PHE A 71 5.97 -1.45 -4.90
CA PHE A 71 4.93 -1.60 -3.89
C PHE A 71 4.00 -2.80 -4.18
N GLU A 72 3.59 -2.95 -5.44
CA GLU A 72 2.72 -4.05 -5.87
C GLU A 72 3.36 -5.44 -5.68
N ASP A 73 4.67 -5.54 -5.85
CA ASP A 73 5.42 -6.78 -5.65
C ASP A 73 5.64 -7.09 -4.15
N LEU A 74 5.64 -6.08 -3.28
CA LEU A 74 5.90 -6.24 -1.84
C LEU A 74 4.64 -6.51 -1.02
N VAL A 75 3.50 -5.94 -1.42
CA VAL A 75 2.26 -5.95 -0.64
C VAL A 75 1.34 -7.07 -1.10
N SER A 76 0.72 -7.76 -0.15
CA SER A 76 -0.21 -8.83 -0.47
C SER A 76 -1.36 -8.33 -1.37
N ALA A 77 -1.83 -9.16 -2.30
CA ALA A 77 -2.94 -8.78 -3.19
C ALA A 77 -4.19 -8.33 -2.40
N ARG A 78 -4.46 -8.97 -1.27
CA ARG A 78 -5.56 -8.62 -0.37
C ARG A 78 -5.40 -7.22 0.22
N ASP A 79 -4.23 -6.90 0.78
CA ASP A 79 -4.01 -5.60 1.42
C ASP A 79 -3.95 -4.47 0.38
N ARG A 80 -3.47 -4.75 -0.85
CA ARG A 80 -3.57 -3.81 -1.98
C ARG A 80 -5.02 -3.45 -2.30
N LEU A 81 -5.89 -4.45 -2.42
CA LEU A 81 -7.32 -4.23 -2.70
C LEU A 81 -7.99 -3.45 -1.56
N ARG A 82 -7.61 -3.68 -0.30
CA ARG A 82 -8.11 -2.90 0.84
C ARG A 82 -7.65 -1.45 0.80
N ALA A 83 -6.35 -1.22 0.55
CA ALA A 83 -5.78 0.12 0.47
C ALA A 83 -6.36 0.94 -0.69
N LEU A 84 -6.82 0.29 -1.76
CA LEU A 84 -7.53 0.93 -2.88
C LEU A 84 -9.04 1.09 -2.65
N GLY A 85 -9.57 0.63 -1.51
CA GLY A 85 -11.02 0.66 -1.24
C GLY A 85 -11.84 -0.38 -2.00
N VAL A 86 -11.21 -1.29 -2.74
CA VAL A 86 -11.87 -2.36 -3.51
C VAL A 86 -12.37 -3.48 -2.60
N LEU A 87 -11.68 -3.77 -1.50
CA LEU A 87 -12.04 -4.81 -0.55
C LEU A 87 -12.36 -4.20 0.81
N ARG A 88 -13.55 -4.48 1.33
CA ARG A 88 -13.97 -4.07 2.68
C ARG A 88 -13.33 -4.94 3.76
N ASP A 89 -13.40 -4.45 4.99
CA ASP A 89 -12.77 -5.10 6.15
C ASP A 89 -13.39 -6.50 6.44
N ASP A 90 -14.68 -6.70 6.09
CA ASP A 90 -15.43 -7.95 6.20
C ASP A 90 -15.17 -8.95 5.05
N GLY A 91 -14.32 -8.59 4.08
CA GLY A 91 -13.99 -9.43 2.93
C GLY A 91 -14.97 -9.31 1.76
N THR A 92 -15.98 -8.43 1.85
CA THR A 92 -16.83 -8.11 0.70
C THR A 92 -16.11 -7.17 -0.27
N VAL A 93 -16.37 -7.35 -1.57
CA VAL A 93 -15.84 -6.50 -2.63
C VAL A 93 -16.75 -5.29 -2.79
N ASP A 94 -16.17 -4.09 -2.81
CA ASP A 94 -16.88 -2.88 -3.15
C ASP A 94 -17.03 -2.77 -4.68
N TYR A 95 -18.13 -3.30 -5.19
CA TYR A 95 -18.51 -3.19 -6.60
C TYR A 95 -18.83 -1.73 -7.02
N GLY A 96 -18.83 -0.78 -6.09
CA GLY A 96 -19.08 0.65 -6.35
C GLY A 96 -18.00 1.34 -7.18
N LEU A 97 -16.86 0.69 -7.43
CA LEU A 97 -15.83 1.18 -8.35
C LEU A 97 -16.20 1.03 -9.84
N ASP A 98 -17.32 0.38 -10.19
CA ASP A 98 -17.73 0.13 -11.59
C ASP A 98 -19.16 0.60 -11.96
N ALA A 99 -19.69 1.67 -11.35
CA ALA A 99 -20.99 2.23 -11.81
C ALA A 99 -20.85 3.24 -12.97
N GLU A 100 -19.69 3.88 -13.16
CA GLU A 100 -19.48 4.89 -14.22
C GLU A 100 -18.95 4.27 -15.54
N GLY A 101 -18.41 3.03 -15.49
CA GLY A 101 -17.74 2.40 -16.63
C GLY A 101 -18.55 1.34 -17.40
N MET A 102 -19.62 0.78 -16.81
CA MET A 102 -20.41 -0.28 -17.43
C MET A 102 -21.86 0.12 -17.71
N ARG A 103 -22.06 1.21 -18.47
CA ARG A 103 -23.30 1.41 -19.23
C ARG A 103 -23.10 1.00 -20.68
N LYS A 104 -23.07 -0.32 -20.92
CA LYS A 104 -23.49 -0.87 -22.22
C LYS A 104 -24.85 -1.52 -21.98
N PRO A 105 -25.92 -1.12 -22.69
CA PRO A 105 -27.21 -1.77 -22.55
C PRO A 105 -27.05 -3.24 -22.92
N VAL A 106 -27.51 -4.12 -22.05
CA VAL A 106 -27.79 -5.49 -22.43
C VAL A 106 -28.94 -5.39 -23.44
N SER A 107 -28.67 -5.66 -24.71
CA SER A 107 -29.73 -5.91 -25.67
C SER A 107 -30.37 -7.23 -25.28
N SER A 108 -31.47 -7.14 -24.55
CA SER A 108 -32.47 -8.18 -24.51
C SER A 108 -33.09 -8.28 -25.90
N GLU A 109 -32.72 -9.31 -26.66
CA GLU A 109 -33.59 -9.84 -27.69
C GLU A 109 -33.91 -11.29 -27.33
N THR A 110 -35.10 -11.46 -26.75
CA THR A 110 -35.83 -12.72 -26.76
C THR A 110 -36.60 -12.80 -28.08
N SER A 111 -36.68 -14.03 -28.61
CA SER A 111 -37.65 -14.50 -29.62
C SER A 111 -37.35 -14.18 -31.09
N SER A 112 -36.99 -15.20 -31.88
CA SER A 112 -37.93 -16.20 -32.41
C SER A 112 -37.19 -17.40 -32.98
#